data_AF-A0A1J3ECK0-F1
#
_entry.id   AF-A0A1J3ECK0-F1
#
_cell.length_a   1.000
_cell.length_b   1.000
_cell.length_c   1.000
_cell.angle_alpha   90.00
_cell.angle_beta   90.00
_cell.angle_gamma   90.00
#
_symmetry.space_group_name_H-M   'P 1'
#
loop_
_entity.id
_entity.type
_entity.pdbx_description
1 polymer ?
#
loop_
_entity_poly.entity_id
_entity_poly.type
_entity_poly.pdbx_seq_one_letter_code
_entity_poly.pdbx_strand_id
1 'polypeptide(L)'
;LIVDSGASHHMISDVKLISDIKPAVGNVIIANGDRIPVKGIGNLNLFNKKSQAFYMPSFTSNLLSVKRTTSDLNCYAIFGPNDVYFQDI
;
A
#
# COMPACT_ATOMS: atom_id res chain seq x y z
N LEU A 1 2.23 4.33 -8.93
CA LEU A 1 2.20 3.34 -7.83
C LEU A 1 3.59 2.72 -7.75
N ILE A 2 4.15 2.56 -6.56
CA ILE A 2 5.49 1.97 -6.36
C ILE A 2 5.31 0.69 -5.57
N VAL A 3 5.90 -0.41 -6.04
CA VAL A 3 5.92 -1.68 -5.30
C VAL A 3 7.16 -1.67 -4.40
N ASP A 4 6.95 -1.81 -3.10
CA ASP A 4 7.98 -1.62 -2.08
C ASP A 4 8.00 -2.80 -1.11
N SER A 5 9.10 -3.55 -1.09
CA SER A 5 9.30 -4.65 -0.14
C SER A 5 9.69 -4.18 1.26
N GLY A 6 10.19 -2.95 1.41
CA GLY A 6 10.50 -2.32 2.70
C GLY A 6 9.27 -1.72 3.38
N ALA A 7 8.19 -1.47 2.65
CA ALA A 7 6.94 -0.99 3.21
C ALA A 7 6.23 -2.09 4.02
N SER A 8 5.86 -1.77 5.26
CA SER A 8 5.08 -2.67 6.12
C SER A 8 3.59 -2.72 5.77
N HIS A 9 3.05 -1.63 5.21
CA HIS A 9 1.65 -1.44 4.85
C HIS A 9 1.53 -0.75 3.49
N HIS A 10 0.38 -0.90 2.83
CA HIS A 10 0.04 -0.03 1.71
C HIS A 10 -0.14 1.41 2.22
N MET A 11 0.44 2.37 1.51
CA MET A 11 0.35 3.80 1.84
C MET A 11 -0.17 4.53 0.61
N ILE A 12 -1.34 5.12 0.71
CA ILE A 12 -2.05 5.73 -0.42
C ILE A 12 -2.30 7.20 -0.08
N SER A 13 -1.77 8.09 -0.91
CA SER A 13 -2.04 9.52 -0.85
C SER A 13 -3.19 9.96 -1.75
N ASP A 14 -3.42 9.23 -2.85
CA ASP A 14 -4.50 9.54 -3.79
C ASP A 14 -5.83 8.92 -3.33
N VAL A 15 -6.77 9.79 -2.96
CA VAL A 15 -8.13 9.41 -2.53
C VAL A 15 -8.90 8.61 -3.60
N LYS A 16 -8.56 8.75 -4.89
CA LYS A 16 -9.24 8.01 -5.97
C LYS A 16 -8.90 6.53 -5.97
N LEU A 17 -7.80 6.13 -5.34
CA LEU A 17 -7.34 4.74 -5.30
C LEU A 17 -7.87 3.98 -4.09
N ILE A 18 -8.42 4.66 -3.08
CA ILE A 18 -8.82 4.05 -1.82
C ILE A 18 -10.29 4.38 -1.48
N SER A 19 -11.07 3.38 -1.11
CA SER A 19 -12.48 3.52 -0.76
C SER A 19 -12.73 3.26 0.72
N ASP A 20 -13.95 3.56 1.19
CA ASP A 20 -14.42 3.24 2.54
C ASP A 20 -13.50 3.73 3.67
N ILE A 21 -12.88 4.89 3.47
CA ILE A 21 -11.87 5.43 4.39
C ILE A 21 -12.53 5.71 5.74
N LYS A 22 -12.02 5.06 6.79
CA LYS A 22 -12.39 5.33 8.18
C LYS A 22 -11.27 6.11 8.86
N PRO A 23 -11.59 7.14 9.68
CA PRO A 23 -10.58 7.87 10.45
C PRO A 23 -9.72 6.93 11.29
N ALA A 24 -8.42 7.18 11.32
CA ALA A 24 -7.47 6.44 12.13
C ALA A 24 -6.43 7.38 12.70
N VAL A 25 -5.89 7.03 13.87
CA VAL A 25 -4.86 7.80 14.56
C VAL A 25 -3.57 6.97 14.60
N GLY A 26 -2.47 7.57 14.15
CA GLY A 26 -1.18 6.91 14.10
C GLY A 26 -0.22 7.63 13.16
N ASN A 27 1.04 7.22 13.17
CA ASN A 27 2.05 7.75 12.28
C ASN A 27 2.80 6.58 11.62
N VAL A 28 3.28 6.81 10.41
CA VAL A 28 4.24 5.94 9.73
C VAL A 28 5.59 6.62 9.76
N ILE A 29 6.63 5.85 10.07
CA ILE A 29 8.01 6.28 9.91
C ILE A 29 8.42 5.93 8.48
N ILE A 30 8.84 6.93 7.72
CA ILE A 30 9.30 6.75 6.34
C ILE A 30 10.84 6.71 6.29
N ALA A 31 11.42 6.46 5.11
CA ALA A 31 12.84 6.18 4.94
C ALA A 31 13.80 7.29 5.45
N ASN A 32 13.37 8.55 5.44
CA ASN A 32 14.17 9.67 5.94
C ASN A 32 14.04 9.88 7.48
N GLY A 33 13.28 9.03 8.17
CA GLY A 33 13.03 9.11 9.61
C GLY A 33 11.83 9.96 10.01
N ASP A 34 11.20 10.67 9.07
CA ASP A 34 10.04 11.51 9.36
C ASP A 34 8.84 10.67 9.79
N ARG A 35 8.03 11.25 10.68
CA ARG A 35 6.76 10.68 11.13
C ARG A 35 5.62 11.36 10.41
N ILE A 36 4.99 10.64 9.49
CA ILE A 36 3.87 11.15 8.71
C ILE A 36 2.56 10.61 9.30
N PRO A 37 1.59 11.49 9.62
CA PRO A 37 0.33 11.06 10.21
C PRO A 37 -0.53 10.29 9.21
N VAL A 38 -1.11 9.19 9.68
CA VAL A 38 -2.18 8.49 8.99
C VAL A 38 -3.48 9.26 9.20
N LYS A 39 -4.23 9.51 8.14
CA LYS A 39 -5.54 10.20 8.20
C LYS A 39 -6.70 9.21 8.23
N GLY A 40 -6.50 8.01 7.72
CA GLY A 40 -7.49 6.96 7.77
C GLY A 40 -6.97 5.61 7.31
N ILE A 41 -7.81 4.59 7.44
CA ILE A 41 -7.60 3.27 6.88
C ILE A 41 -8.77 3.01 5.93
N GLY A 42 -8.47 2.57 4.72
CA GLY A 42 -9.48 2.26 3.72
C GLY A 42 -9.15 0.99 2.95
N ASN A 43 -10.00 0.70 1.98
CA ASN A 43 -9.89 -0.46 1.11
C ASN A 43 -9.27 -0.06 -0.23
N LEU A 44 -8.22 -0.78 -0.62
CA LEU A 44 -7.60 -0.70 -1.92
C LEU A 44 -8.07 -1.91 -2.74
N ASN A 45 -8.65 -1.66 -3.91
CA ASN A 45 -8.98 -2.73 -4.85
C ASN A 45 -7.73 -3.10 -5.64
N LEU A 46 -7.18 -4.28 -5.37
CA LEU A 46 -6.05 -4.85 -6.10
C LEU A 46 -6.58 -6.03 -6.91
N PHE A 47 -6.66 -5.85 -8.23
CA PHE A 47 -7.32 -6.79 -9.13
C PHE A 47 -8.77 -7.03 -8.67
N ASN A 48 -9.14 -8.28 -8.38
CA ASN A 48 -10.48 -8.66 -7.92
C ASN A 48 -10.56 -8.84 -6.40
N LYS A 49 -9.55 -8.39 -5.63
CA LYS A 49 -9.47 -8.53 -4.18
C LYS A 49 -9.32 -7.18 -3.49
N LYS A 50 -9.78 -7.10 -2.25
CA LYS A 50 -9.59 -5.93 -1.39
C LYS A 50 -8.43 -6.15 -0.45
N SER A 51 -7.55 -5.16 -0.32
CA SER A 51 -6.50 -5.10 0.69
C SER A 51 -6.60 -3.78 1.46
N GLN A 52 -6.24 -3.79 2.75
CA GLN A 52 -6.30 -2.58 3.56
C GLN A 52 -5.07 -1.70 3.37
N ALA A 53 -5.30 -0.39 3.26
CA ALA A 53 -4.27 0.61 3.08
C ALA A 53 -4.43 1.80 4.04
N PHE A 54 -3.31 2.42 4.39
CA PHE A 54 -3.27 3.68 5.11
C PHE A 54 -3.47 4.84 4.13
N TYR A 55 -4.45 5.69 4.44
CA TYR A 55 -4.65 6.94 3.75
C TYR A 55 -3.77 8.04 4.35
N MET A 56 -2.84 8.54 3.55
CA MET A 56 -1.80 9.49 3.95
C MET A 56 -1.68 10.60 2.89
N PRO A 57 -2.63 11.55 2.81
CA PRO A 57 -2.67 12.54 1.74
C PRO A 57 -1.49 13.52 1.72
N SER A 58 -0.79 13.68 2.85
CA SER A 58 0.44 14.48 2.94
C SER A 58 1.69 13.77 2.43
N PHE A 59 1.59 12.48 2.09
CA PHE A 59 2.69 11.70 1.54
C PHE A 59 2.69 11.80 0.00
N THR A 60 3.85 11.89 -0.62
CA THR A 60 3.94 12.22 -2.06
C THR A 60 3.76 11.03 -2.99
N SER A 61 3.79 9.80 -2.46
CA SER A 61 3.78 8.57 -3.26
C SER A 61 2.69 7.60 -2.82
N ASN A 62 2.22 6.79 -3.77
CA ASN A 62 1.35 5.64 -3.48
C ASN A 62 2.20 4.36 -3.49
N LEU A 63 2.35 3.73 -2.33
CA LEU A 63 3.18 2.54 -2.12
C LEU A 63 2.33 1.29 -1.91
N LEU A 64 2.67 0.22 -2.63
CA LEU A 64 2.22 -1.12 -2.32
C LEU A 64 3.29 -1.86 -1.52
N SER A 65 2.99 -2.18 -0.26
CA SER A 65 3.75 -3.19 0.48
C SER A 65 3.66 -4.55 -0.22
N VAL A 66 4.81 -5.08 -0.65
CA VAL A 66 4.90 -6.44 -1.21
C VAL A 66 4.33 -7.45 -0.22
N LYS A 67 4.67 -7.32 1.07
CA LYS A 67 4.19 -8.22 2.13
C LYS A 67 2.67 -8.28 2.18
N ARG A 68 1.99 -7.13 2.12
CA ARG A 68 0.53 -7.06 2.16
C ARG A 68 -0.08 -7.54 0.85
N THR A 69 0.48 -7.17 -0.31
CA THR A 69 -0.03 -7.63 -1.60
C THR A 69 0.03 -9.15 -1.68
N THR A 70 1.17 -9.77 -1.39
CA THR A 70 1.33 -11.23 -1.51
C THR A 70 0.49 -12.00 -0.48
N SER A 71 0.37 -11.50 0.76
CA SER A 71 -0.46 -12.13 1.79
C SER A 71 -1.95 -12.03 1.48
N ASP A 72 -2.43 -10.84 1.13
CA ASP A 72 -3.85 -10.57 1.00
C ASP A 72 -4.41 -11.15 -0.31
N LEU A 73 -3.58 -11.22 -1.36
CA LEU A 73 -3.97 -11.79 -2.64
C LEU A 73 -3.63 -13.27 -2.76
N ASN A 74 -2.87 -13.85 -1.83
CA ASN A 74 -2.37 -15.22 -1.93
C ASN A 74 -1.61 -15.46 -3.24
N CYS A 75 -0.61 -14.63 -3.50
CA CYS A 75 0.16 -14.62 -4.73
C CYS A 75 1.67 -14.41 -4.47
N TYR A 76 2.49 -14.69 -5.47
CA TYR A 76 3.89 -14.31 -5.52
C TYR A 76 4.07 -12.96 -6.21
N ALA A 77 5.07 -12.19 -5.78
CA ALA A 77 5.60 -11.05 -6.52
C ALA A 77 6.91 -11.47 -7.21
N ILE A 78 6.94 -11.46 -8.54
CA ILE A 78 8.06 -11.91 -9.36
C ILE A 78 8.63 -10.71 -10.10
N PHE A 79 9.93 -10.47 -9.96
CA PHE A 79 10.62 -9.35 -10.59
C PHE A 79 11.34 -9.81 -11.86
N GLY A 80 10.99 -9.19 -12.98
CA GLY A 80 11.76 -9.25 -14.21
C GLY A 80 12.69 -8.04 -14.35
N PRO A 81 13.50 -7.99 -15.41
CA PRO A 81 14.38 -6.84 -15.67
C PRO A 81 13.66 -5.51 -15.82
N ASN A 82 12.41 -5.52 -16.32
CA ASN A 82 11.62 -4.32 -16.60
C ASN A 82 10.25 -4.30 -15.91
N ASP A 83 9.84 -5.41 -15.28
CA ASP A 83 8.45 -5.62 -14.88
C ASP A 83 8.34 -6.30 -13.51
N VAL A 84 7.14 -6.22 -12.93
CA VAL A 84 6.75 -6.99 -11.76
C VAL A 84 5.45 -7.73 -12.05
N TYR A 85 5.42 -9.03 -11.77
CA TYR A 85 4.26 -9.88 -11.94
C TYR A 85 3.72 -10.31 -10.59
N PHE A 86 2.40 -10.24 -10.43
CA PHE A 86 1.69 -10.85 -9.30
C PHE A 86 1.03 -12.13 -9.80
N GLN A 87 1.51 -13.28 -9.37
CA GLN A 87 1.07 -14.59 -9.85
C GLN A 87 0.43 -15.39 -8.71
N ASP A 88 -0.80 -15.86 -8.90
CA ASP A 88 -1.48 -16.72 -7.93
C ASP A 88 -0.64 -17.98 -7.62
N ILE A 89 -0.72 -18.45 -6.38
CA ILE A 89 -0.06 -19.67 -5.90
C ILE A 89 -0.72 -20.91 -6.48
#